data_AF-A0A519JTG4-F1
#
_entry.id   AF-A0A519JTG4-F1
#
_cell.length_a   1.000
_cell.length_b   1.000
_cell.length_c   1.000
_cell.angle_alpha   90.00
_cell.angle_beta   90.00
_cell.angle_gamma   90.00
#
_symmetry.space_group_name_H-M   'P 1'
#
loop_
_entity.id
_entity.type
_entity.pdbx_description
1 polymer ?
#
loop_
_entity_poly.entity_id
_entity_poly.type
_entity_poly.pdbx_seq_one_letter_code
_entity_poly.pdbx_strand_id
1 'polypeptide(L)' 'VNGVVNEIDGFIESYRGGAENFIIILTGGDAEFLANQLKNTIFANQNFLLESLNKTYRQNND' A
#
# COMPACT_ATOMS: atom_id res chain seq x y z
N VAL A 1 -10.15 -8.14 13.35
CA VAL A 1 -9.11 -7.28 12.75
C VAL A 1 -7.72 -7.89 12.87
N ASN A 2 -7.30 -8.33 14.07
CA ASN A 2 -5.93 -8.87 14.30
C ASN A 2 -5.48 -9.99 13.35
N GLY A 3 -6.38 -10.85 12.88
CA GLY A 3 -6.03 -11.89 11.90
C GLY A 3 -5.50 -11.31 10.58
N VAL A 4 -6.19 -10.31 10.02
CA VAL A 4 -5.80 -9.63 8.77
C VAL A 4 -4.49 -8.86 8.96
N VAL A 5 -4.32 -8.20 10.12
CA VAL A 5 -3.08 -7.49 10.44
C VAL A 5 -1.89 -8.45 10.47
N ASN A 6 -2.02 -9.58 11.16
CA ASN A 6 -0.97 -10.60 11.24
C ASN A 6 -0.65 -11.22 9.88
N GLU A 7 -1.67 -11.44 9.04
CA GLU A 7 -1.49 -11.95 7.68
C GLU A 7 -0.69 -10.96 6.82
N ILE A 8 -1.05 -9.67 6.85
CA ILE A 8 -0.34 -8.61 6.11
C ILE A 8 1.11 -8.49 6.62
N ASP A 9 1.34 -8.45 7.93
CA ASP A 9 2.70 -8.38 8.50
C ASP A 9 3.53 -9.61 8.14
N GLY A 10 2.94 -10.82 8.15
CA GLY A 10 3.60 -12.05 7.72
C GLY A 10 4.05 -11.98 6.25
N PHE A 11 3.20 -11.43 5.37
CA PHE A 11 3.59 -11.19 3.98
C PHE A 11 4.72 -10.17 3.88
N ILE A 12 4.61 -9.01 4.54
CA ILE A 12 5.66 -7.98 4.55
C ILE A 12 7.02 -8.59 4.92
N GLU A 13 7.09 -9.36 6.01
CA GLU A 13 8.34 -9.96 6.45
C GLU A 13 8.86 -11.02 5.46
N SER A 14 7.98 -11.82 4.85
CA SER A 14 8.40 -12.79 3.82
C SER A 14 8.99 -12.14 2.57
N TYR A 15 8.51 -10.95 2.18
CA TYR A 15 8.97 -10.23 0.99
C TYR A 15 10.14 -9.28 1.27
N ARG A 16 10.37 -8.88 2.52
CA ARG A 16 11.43 -7.94 2.91
C ARG A 16 12.85 -8.50 2.69
N GLY A 17 13.03 -9.82 2.60
CA GLY A 17 14.30 -10.58 2.62
C GLY A 17 15.45 -10.08 1.72
N GLY A 18 16.06 -8.94 2.09
CA GLY A 18 17.27 -8.37 1.49
C GLY A 18 17.08 -7.13 0.61
N ALA A 19 15.85 -6.63 0.40
CA ALA A 19 15.62 -5.45 -0.42
C ALA A 19 15.99 -4.16 0.34
N GLU A 20 17.00 -3.42 -0.13
CA GLU A 20 17.41 -2.14 0.48
C GLU A 20 16.29 -1.08 0.47
N ASN A 21 15.39 -1.14 -0.51
CA ASN A 21 14.29 -0.18 -0.66
C ASN A 21 12.97 -0.92 -0.89
N PHE A 22 12.31 -1.29 0.21
CA PHE A 22 10.99 -1.92 0.19
C PHE A 22 9.91 -0.87 0.47
N ILE A 23 9.10 -0.55 -0.54
CA ILE A 23 8.00 0.42 -0.44
C ILE A 23 6.68 -0.34 -0.38
N ILE A 24 5.87 -0.01 0.63
CA ILE A 24 4.55 -0.61 0.83
C ILE A 24 3.50 0.45 0.53
N ILE A 25 2.58 0.13 -0.39
CA ILE A 25 1.42 0.96 -0.72
C ILE A 25 0.17 0.16 -0.38
N LEU A 26 -0.67 0.70 0.49
CA LEU A 26 -1.97 0.15 0.85
C LEU A 26 -3.07 1.03 0.23
N THR A 27 -3.99 0.41 -0.49
CA THR A 27 -5.07 1.08 -1.24
C THR A 27 -6.40 0.38 -1.01
N GLY A 28 -7.50 1.00 -1.46
CA GLY A 28 -8.87 0.52 -1.21
C GLY A 28 -9.53 1.18 0.00
N GLY A 29 -10.81 0.89 0.24
CA GLY A 29 -11.64 1.61 1.20
C GLY A 29 -11.10 1.61 2.64
N ASP A 30 -10.59 0.49 3.13
CA ASP A 30 -10.10 0.37 4.50
C ASP A 30 -8.60 0.70 4.66
N ALA A 31 -7.94 1.23 3.62
CA ALA A 31 -6.50 1.42 3.61
C ALA A 31 -5.99 2.26 4.79
N GLU A 32 -6.65 3.38 5.10
CA GLU A 32 -6.25 4.26 6.18
C GLU A 32 -6.48 3.63 7.57
N PHE A 33 -7.61 2.92 7.74
CA PHE A 33 -7.90 2.18 8.97
C PHE A 33 -6.87 1.08 9.22
N LEU A 34 -6.57 0.26 8.21
CA LEU A 34 -5.62 -0.84 8.33
C LEU A 34 -4.18 -0.35 8.48
N ALA A 35 -3.79 0.72 7.78
CA ALA A 35 -2.47 1.33 7.94
C ALA A 35 -2.21 1.79 9.39
N ASN A 36 -3.22 2.32 10.06
CA ASN A 36 -3.12 2.70 11.48
C ASN A 36 -2.95 1.50 12.43
N GLN A 37 -3.30 0.28 12.00
CA GLN A 37 -3.12 -0.95 12.79
C GLN A 37 -1.76 -1.61 12.53
N LEU A 38 -1.15 -1.37 11.38
CA LEU A 38 0.14 -1.94 10.98
C LEU A 38 1.28 -1.09 11.53
N LYS A 39 2.36 -1.73 12.01
CA LYS A 39 3.53 -1.02 12.59
C LYS A 39 4.58 -0.61 11.57
N ASN A 40 4.38 -0.94 10.30
CA ASN A 40 5.29 -0.67 9.21
C ASN A 40 5.08 0.74 8.63
N THR A 41 6.13 1.35 8.05
CA THR A 41 5.97 2.55 7.23
C THR A 41 5.24 2.18 5.94
N ILE A 42 3.96 2.55 5.87
CA ILE A 42 3.06 2.21 4.77
C ILE A 42 2.48 3.51 4.22
N PHE A 43 2.50 3.66 2.89
CA PHE A 43 1.76 4.71 2.22
C PHE A 43 0.32 4.25 2.01
N ALA A 44 -0.63 4.87 2.70
CA ALA A 44 -2.05 4.59 2.52
C ALA A 44 -2.69 5.62 1.61
N ASN A 45 -3.23 5.19 0.47
CA ASN A 45 -4.00 6.04 -0.43
C ASN A 45 -5.16 5.25 -1.02
N GLN A 46 -6.39 5.58 -0.62
CA GLN A 46 -7.60 4.88 -1.05
C GLN A 46 -7.83 4.96 -2.57
N ASN A 47 -7.42 6.06 -3.20
CA ASN A 47 -7.69 6.37 -4.61
C ASN A 47 -6.45 6.17 -5.49
N PHE A 48 -5.43 5.45 -5.01
CA PHE A 48 -4.14 5.30 -5.68
C PHE A 48 -4.28 4.89 -7.15
N LEU A 49 -5.16 3.93 -7.46
CA LEU A 49 -5.43 3.48 -8.83
C LEU A 49 -6.04 4.58 -9.69
N LEU A 50 -7.08 5.27 -9.21
CA LEU A 50 -7.76 6.32 -9.95
C LEU A 50 -6.81 7.49 -10.25
N GLU A 51 -6.04 7.91 -9.25
CA GLU A 51 -5.03 8.97 -9.41
C GLU A 51 -3.95 8.58 -10.42
N SER A 52 -3.46 7.34 -10.34
CA SER A 52 -2.43 6.84 -11.26
C SER A 52 -2.93 6.75 -12.70
N LEU A 53 -4.17 6.29 -12.89
CA LEU A 53 -4.81 6.23 -14.21
C LEU A 53 -5.03 7.63 -14.79
N ASN A 54 -5.58 8.56 -13.99
CA ASN A 54 -5.78 9.93 -14.42
C ASN A 54 -4.46 10.64 -14.75
N LYS A 55 -3.40 10.39 -13.95
CA LYS A 55 -2.05 10.90 -14.23
C LYS A 55 -1.51 10.36 -15.55
N THR A 56 -1.63 9.06 -15.78
CA THR A 56 -1.19 8.41 -17.02
C THR A 56 -1.97 8.92 -18.23
N TYR A 57 -3.28 9.12 -18.08
CA TYR A 57 -4.11 9.70 -19.14
C TYR A 57 -3.64 11.11 -19.52
N ARG A 58 -3.45 12.01 -18.54
CA ARG A 58 -2.98 13.38 -18.78
C ARG A 58 -1.62 13.39 -19.48
N GLN A 59 -0.67 12.58 -19.00
CA GLN A 59 0.66 12.48 -19.62
C GLN A 59 0.66 12.03 -21.09
N ASN A 60 -0.37 11.31 -21.54
CA ASN A 60 -0.49 10.84 -22.93
C ASN A 60 -1.34 11.76 -23.81
N ASN A 61 -2.06 12.73 -23.25
CA ASN A 61 -3.01 13.59 -23.96
C ASN A 61 -2.67 15.09 -23.82
N ASP A 62 -1.73 15.45 -22.95
CA ASP A 62 -1.05 16.74 -22.88
C ASP A 62 0.17 16.74 -23.82
#